data_AF-A0A0W1EIF2-F1
#
_entry.id   AF-A0A0W1EIF2-F1
#
_cell.length_a   1.000
_cell.length_b   1.000
_cell.length_c   1.000
_cell.angle_alpha   90.00
_cell.angle_beta   90.00
_cell.angle_gamma   90.00
#
_symmetry.space_group_name_H-M   'P 1'
#
loop_
_entity.id
_entity.type
_entity.pdbx_description
1 polymer ?
#
loop_
_entity_poly.entity_id
_entity_poly.type
_entity_poly.pdbx_seq_one_letter_code
_entity_poly.pdbx_strand_id
1 'polypeptide(L)' 'MFAVESYAAVRHFVFIEGNSQREAAKVFGLSRETISKMCRFSLPPGYTRTKPVAKSKLRA' A
#
# COMPACT_ATOMS: atom_id res chain seq x y z
N MET A 1 -6.09 9.99 -5.62
CA MET A 1 -5.24 9.00 -4.93
C MET A 1 -6.15 8.00 -4.24
N PHE A 2 -5.87 6.69 -4.34
CA PHE A 2 -6.62 5.70 -3.57
C PHE A 2 -6.34 5.86 -2.07
N ALA A 3 -7.34 5.56 -1.24
CA ALA A 3 -7.21 5.63 0.20
C ALA A 3 -6.27 4.54 0.73
N VAL A 4 -5.77 4.73 1.95
CA VAL A 4 -4.87 3.77 2.60
C VAL A 4 -5.56 2.40 2.75
N GLU A 5 -6.87 2.38 2.97
CA GLU A 5 -7.61 1.11 3.09
C GLU A 5 -7.55 0.28 1.79
N SER A 6 -7.59 0.93 0.62
CA SER A 6 -7.51 0.23 -0.67
C SER A 6 -6.15 -0.46 -0.86
N TYR A 7 -5.06 0.19 -0.45
CA TYR A 7 -3.72 -0.41 -0.49
C TYR A 7 -3.60 -1.60 0.47
N ALA A 8 -4.12 -1.45 1.69
CA ALA A 8 -4.07 -2.51 2.70
C ALA A 8 -4.86 -3.74 2.24
N ALA A 9 -6.08 -3.56 1.72
CA ALA A 9 -6.92 -4.65 1.24
C ALA A 9 -6.27 -5.44 0.10
N VAL A 10 -5.74 -4.73 -0.92
CA VAL A 10 -5.05 -5.37 -2.05
C VAL A 10 -3.81 -6.14 -1.60
N ARG A 11 -3.01 -5.56 -0.71
CA ARG A 11 -1.80 -6.22 -0.19
C ARG A 11 -2.12 -7.44 0.66
N HIS A 12 -3.17 -7.38 1.48
CA HIS A 12 -3.63 -8.52 2.26
C HIS A 12 -4.05 -9.67 1.34
N PHE A 13 -4.90 -9.38 0.36
CA PHE A 13 -5.38 -10.35 -0.62
C PHE A 13 -4.26 -11.05 -1.40
N VAL A 14 -3.20 -10.31 -1.76
CA VAL A 14 -2.08 -10.88 -2.53
C VAL A 14 -1.04 -11.58 -1.64
N PHE A 15 -0.58 -10.93 -0.57
CA PHE A 15 0.56 -11.43 0.21
C PHE A 15 0.17 -12.32 1.38
N ILE A 16 -1.01 -12.14 1.96
CA ILE A 16 -1.47 -12.90 3.12
C ILE A 16 -2.35 -14.07 2.67
N GLU A 17 -3.32 -13.79 1.79
CA GLU A 17 -4.22 -14.84 1.27
C GLU A 17 -3.61 -15.61 0.09
N GLY A 18 -2.50 -15.14 -0.48
CA GLY A 18 -1.75 -15.85 -1.52
C GLY A 18 -2.33 -15.76 -2.93
N ASN A 19 -3.32 -14.89 -3.15
CA ASN A 19 -3.95 -14.75 -4.46
C ASN A 19 -3.05 -14.00 -5.46
N SER A 20 -3.29 -14.23 -6.75
CA SER A 20 -2.50 -13.56 -7.79
C SER A 20 -2.88 -12.09 -7.96
N GLN A 21 -1.93 -11.25 -8.37
CA GLN A 21 -2.23 -9.85 -8.74
C GLN A 21 -3.24 -9.74 -9.90
N ARG A 22 -3.30 -10.76 -10.78
CA ARG A 22 -4.28 -10.80 -11.87
C ARG A 22 -5.69 -10.99 -11.35
N GLU A 23 -5.84 -11.82 -10.32
CA GLU A 23 -7.11 -12.05 -9.66
C GLU A 23 -7.54 -10.84 -8.83
N ALA A 24 -6.61 -10.22 -8.12
CA ALA A 24 -6.86 -8.95 -7.43
C ALA A 24 -7.41 -7.88 -8.38
N ALA A 25 -6.87 -7.75 -9.60
CA ALA A 25 -7.41 -6.81 -10.59
C ALA A 25 -8.89 -7.04 -10.92
N LYS A 26 -9.34 -8.31 -10.95
CA LYS A 26 -10.75 -8.66 -11.18
C LYS A 26 -11.61 -8.38 -9.94
N VAL A 27 -11.15 -8.81 -8.77
CA VAL A 27 -11.88 -8.68 -7.49
C VAL A 27 -12.08 -7.22 -7.10
N PHE A 28 -11.02 -6.41 -7.22
CA PHE A 28 -11.05 -4.99 -6.85
C PHE A 28 -11.48 -4.06 -7.98
N GLY A 29 -11.67 -4.56 -9.20
CA GLY A 29 -12.04 -3.73 -10.36
C GLY A 29 -10.97 -2.69 -10.75
N LEU A 30 -9.70 -2.96 -10.44
CA LEU A 30 -8.59 -2.03 -10.67
C LEU A 30 -7.71 -2.50 -11.83
N SER A 31 -7.06 -1.56 -12.51
CA SER A 31 -6.07 -1.92 -13.53
C SER A 31 -4.92 -2.73 -12.92
N ARG A 32 -4.32 -3.61 -13.74
CA ARG A 32 -3.17 -4.42 -13.31
C ARG A 32 -1.97 -3.53 -12.94
N GLU A 33 -1.77 -2.39 -13.60
CA GLU A 33 -0.75 -1.42 -13.18
C GLU A 33 -1.03 -0.84 -11.80
N THR A 34 -2.29 -0.57 -11.46
CA THR A 34 -2.66 -0.04 -10.13
C THR A 34 -2.37 -1.07 -9.05
N ILE A 35 -2.78 -2.33 -9.26
CA ILE A 35 -2.48 -3.43 -8.35
C ILE A 35 -0.96 -3.62 -8.19
N SER A 36 -0.21 -3.61 -9.31
CA SER A 36 1.25 -3.74 -9.28
C SER A 36 1.90 -2.62 -8.45
N LYS A 37 1.44 -1.38 -8.59
CA LYS A 37 1.90 -0.27 -7.73
C LYS A 37 1.53 -0.48 -6.27
N MET A 38 0.32 -0.95 -5.96
CA MET A 38 -0.13 -1.23 -4.59
C MET A 38 0.66 -2.36 -3.91
N CYS A 39 1.06 -3.39 -4.66
CA CYS A 39 1.92 -4.44 -4.15
C CYS A 39 3.36 -3.96 -3.97
N ARG A 40 3.85 -3.09 -4.86
CA ARG A 40 5.22 -2.53 -4.81
C ARG A 40 5.43 -1.58 -3.63
N PHE A 41 4.45 -0.76 -3.28
CA PHE A 41 4.57 0.24 -2.22
C PHE A 41 3.67 -0.11 -1.03
N SER A 42 4.22 -0.05 0.19
CA SER A 42 3.44 -0.29 1.42
C SER A 42 2.47 0.85 1.75
N LEU A 43 2.72 2.06 1.23
CA LEU A 43 1.90 3.24 1.44
C LEU A 43 1.59 3.94 0.10
N PRO A 44 0.41 4.56 -0.05
CA PRO A 44 0.09 5.34 -1.24
C PRO A 44 1.03 6.56 -1.39
N PRO A 45 1.38 6.94 -2.63
CA PRO A 45 2.35 7.99 -2.92
C PRO A 45 1.84 9.39 -2.53
N GLY A 46 2.25 9.88 -1.35
CA GLY A 46 1.78 11.14 -0.76
C GLY A 46 1.33 11.00 0.70
N TYR A 47 1.19 9.75 1.18
CA TYR A 47 1.09 9.40 2.61
C TYR A 47 2.44 9.00 3.19
N THR A 48 3.49 9.06 2.39
CA THR A 48 4.88 8.88 2.83
C THR A 48 5.35 10.15 3.55
N ARG A 49 6.07 9.98 4.66
CA ARG A 49 6.70 11.11 5.37
C ARG A 49 7.68 11.81 4.43
N THR A 50 7.48 13.10 4.19
CA THR A 50 8.41 13.97 3.45
C THR A 50 9.50 14.54 4.34
N LYS A 51 9.29 14.56 5.66
CA LYS A 51 10.23 15.08 6.65
C LYS A 51 10.86 13.94 7.45
N PRO A 52 12.15 14.04 7.81
CA PRO A 52 12.79 13.05 8.68
C PRO A 52 12.09 12.99 10.04
N VAL A 53 12.17 11.82 10.69
CA VAL A 53 11.61 11.64 12.04
C VAL A 53 12.31 12.60 12.99
N ALA A 54 11.55 13.49 13.62
CA ALA A 54 12.08 14.37 14.66
C ALA A 54 12.57 13.50 15.82
N LYS A 55 13.86 13.61 16.19
CA LYS A 55 14.39 12.97 17.39
C LYS A 55 13.56 13.40 18.59
N SER A 56 13.17 12.43 19.42
CA SER A 56 12.44 12.72 20.65
C SER A 56 13.29 13.64 21.55
N LYS A 57 12.67 14.66 22.15
CA LYS A 57 13.28 15.45 23.23
C LYS A 57 13.27 14.65 24.53
N LEU A 58 13.84 13.44 24.52
CA LEU A 58 14.18 12.78 25.77
C LEU A 58 15.47 13.44 26.25
N ARG A 59 15.35 14.29 27.26
CA ARG A 59 16.51 14.89 27.94
C ARG A 59 17.25 13.74 28.62
N ALA A 60 18.51 13.52 28.21
CA ALA A 60 19.49 12.84 29.04
C ALA A 60 19.92 13.78 30.17
#